data_AF-A0A926PK32-F1
#
_entry.id   AF-A0A926PK32-F1
#
_cell.length_a   1.000
_cell.length_b   1.000
_cell.length_c   1.000
_cell.angle_alpha   90.00
_cell.angle_beta   90.00
_cell.angle_gamma   90.00
#
_symmetry.space_group_name_H-M   'P 1'
#
loop_
_entity.id
_entity.type
_entity.pdbx_description
1 polymer ?
#
loop_
_entity_poly.entity_id
_entity_poly.type
_entity_poly.pdbx_seq_one_letter_code
_entity_poly.pdbx_strand_id
1 'polypeptide(L)'
;MYSDDDLTVLDIEADLEDPLDHIPAIADEVTPKPDADAMLPLLDASDIQQRMLAARVFCDVQDDRAIPQLITLLSDPCPLVRVSAAYALGRNPSPDAVEPLIDRYRQDWNGYVRKGIVWALGNCRDRRSLDTLIEALKTDISAVRLWAASSLAQMATLGYEVVVAAVPPLIEALRRDPVAAIRSNCAWSLGELCREMPSNVVYATAIDALIEAFAEDEDSGVREDAKASMLKVGDARGLQVIETLEQEDWF
;
A
#
# COMPACT_ATOMS: atom_id res chain seq x y z
N MET A 1 51.34 30.76 -52.29
CA MET A 1 50.45 31.92 -52.49
C MET A 1 49.10 31.48 -51.95
N TYR A 2 48.71 32.04 -50.81
CA TYR A 2 47.45 31.73 -50.14
C TYR A 2 46.27 32.08 -51.05
N SER A 3 45.27 31.20 -51.12
CA SER A 3 43.89 31.58 -51.40
C SER A 3 43.02 30.84 -50.39
N ASP A 4 42.75 31.52 -49.29
CA ASP A 4 41.55 31.34 -48.47
C ASP A 4 40.33 31.45 -49.39
N ASP A 5 39.57 30.37 -49.56
CA ASP A 5 38.12 30.38 -49.76
C ASP A 5 37.67 28.96 -50.13
N ASP A 6 37.27 28.20 -49.11
CA ASP A 6 36.03 27.40 -49.10
C ASP A 6 35.97 26.59 -47.79
N LEU A 7 36.02 27.32 -46.67
CA LEU A 7 35.41 26.85 -45.42
C LEU A 7 34.02 27.49 -45.37
N THR A 8 33.10 26.95 -46.15
CA THR A 8 31.67 27.20 -45.92
C THR A 8 31.32 26.53 -44.61
N VAL A 9 31.30 27.36 -43.56
CA VAL A 9 30.67 27.07 -42.29
C VAL A 9 29.26 26.57 -42.62
N LEU A 10 28.99 25.31 -42.32
CA LEU A 10 27.61 24.84 -42.26
C LEU A 10 26.94 25.73 -41.21
N ASP A 11 26.00 26.57 -41.63
CA ASP A 11 25.10 27.28 -40.73
C ASP A 11 24.36 26.23 -39.89
N ILE A 12 24.90 25.95 -38.70
CA ILE A 12 24.20 25.24 -37.63
C ILE A 12 23.43 26.31 -36.82
N GLU A 13 22.66 27.13 -37.53
CA GLU A 13 21.48 27.80 -37.01
C GLU A 13 20.25 27.10 -37.59
N ALA A 14 20.28 25.76 -37.62
CA ALA A 14 19.03 25.02 -37.60
C ALA A 14 18.41 25.33 -36.24
N ASP A 15 17.31 26.09 -36.25
CA ASP A 15 16.38 26.25 -35.14
C ASP A 15 16.28 24.93 -34.38
N LEU A 16 17.00 24.85 -33.26
CA LEU A 16 16.81 23.83 -32.24
C LEU A 16 15.57 24.25 -31.45
N GLU A 17 14.43 24.34 -32.14
CA GLU A 17 13.15 24.27 -31.46
C GLU A 17 13.13 22.93 -30.74
N ASP A 18 12.94 22.95 -29.42
CA ASP A 18 12.77 21.72 -28.66
C ASP A 18 11.57 21.00 -29.29
N PRO A 19 11.69 19.72 -29.71
CA PRO A 19 10.55 18.97 -30.22
C PRO A 19 9.34 18.96 -29.26
N LEU A 20 9.57 19.27 -27.98
CA LEU A 20 8.56 19.43 -26.94
C LEU A 20 7.82 20.78 -26.97
N ASP A 21 8.39 21.84 -27.57
CA ASP A 21 7.76 23.16 -27.69
C ASP A 21 6.55 23.15 -28.64
N HIS A 22 6.49 22.15 -29.53
CA HIS A 22 5.36 21.90 -30.43
C HIS A 22 4.33 20.92 -29.88
N ILE A 23 4.56 20.37 -28.68
CA ILE A 23 3.52 19.60 -28.00
C ILE A 23 2.52 20.61 -27.45
N PRO A 24 1.26 20.63 -27.91
CA PRO A 24 0.27 21.49 -27.29
C PRO A 24 0.27 21.18 -25.81
N ALA A 25 0.51 22.21 -24.98
CA ALA A 25 0.36 22.10 -23.55
C ALA A 25 -0.99 21.40 -23.33
N ILE A 26 -0.96 20.21 -22.73
CA ILE A 26 -2.15 19.49 -22.33
C ILE A 26 -2.73 20.37 -21.22
N ALA A 27 -3.48 21.39 -21.61
CA ALA A 27 -4.31 22.19 -20.73
C ALA A 27 -5.07 21.16 -19.92
N ASP A 28 -4.88 21.18 -18.60
CA ASP A 28 -5.54 20.31 -17.62
C ASP A 28 -6.84 19.79 -18.20
N GLU A 29 -6.78 18.62 -18.85
CA GLU A 29 -7.96 18.04 -19.45
C GLU A 29 -8.75 17.67 -18.21
N VAL A 30 -9.74 18.50 -17.89
CA VAL A 30 -10.83 18.16 -16.99
C VAL A 30 -11.52 17.01 -17.71
N THR A 31 -10.93 15.82 -17.59
CA THR A 31 -11.52 14.57 -17.99
C THR A 31 -12.85 14.58 -17.26
N PRO A 32 -13.99 14.62 -17.99
CA PRO A 32 -15.27 14.65 -17.34
C PRO A 32 -15.30 13.46 -16.39
N LYS A 33 -15.68 13.72 -15.12
CA LYS A 33 -15.73 12.66 -14.11
C LYS A 33 -16.46 11.47 -14.74
N PRO A 34 -15.85 10.28 -14.75
CA PRO A 34 -16.41 9.15 -15.45
C PRO A 34 -17.83 8.90 -14.95
N ASP A 35 -18.77 8.82 -15.89
CA ASP A 35 -20.20 8.77 -15.59
C ASP A 35 -20.55 7.42 -14.94
N ALA A 36 -20.86 7.46 -13.65
CA ALA A 36 -21.21 6.29 -12.86
C ALA A 36 -22.42 5.54 -13.46
N ASP A 37 -23.43 6.27 -13.94
CA ASP A 37 -24.64 5.68 -14.49
C ASP A 37 -24.35 4.94 -15.80
N ALA A 38 -23.44 5.47 -16.62
CA ALA A 38 -22.99 4.81 -17.84
C ALA A 38 -22.09 3.59 -17.58
N MET A 39 -21.32 3.59 -16.48
CA MET A 39 -20.37 2.52 -16.16
C MET A 39 -20.98 1.36 -15.37
N LEU A 40 -22.05 1.58 -14.60
CA LEU A 40 -22.77 0.51 -13.89
C LEU A 40 -23.12 -0.70 -14.77
N PRO A 41 -23.79 -0.55 -15.94
CA PRO A 41 -24.12 -1.70 -16.78
C PRO A 41 -22.90 -2.36 -17.43
N LEU A 42 -21.77 -1.64 -17.55
CA LEU A 42 -20.56 -2.18 -18.16
C LEU A 42 -19.79 -3.13 -17.23
N LEU A 43 -20.11 -3.16 -15.93
CA LEU A 43 -19.58 -4.17 -15.02
C LEU A 43 -20.00 -5.59 -15.42
N ASP A 44 -21.17 -5.75 -16.06
CA ASP A 44 -21.68 -7.05 -16.54
C ASP A 44 -21.44 -7.27 -18.05
N ALA A 45 -20.67 -6.39 -18.70
CA ALA A 45 -20.43 -6.47 -20.14
C ALA A 45 -19.74 -7.78 -20.54
N SER A 46 -20.06 -8.32 -21.72
CA SER A 46 -19.35 -9.49 -22.24
C SER A 46 -17.88 -9.19 -22.55
N ASP A 47 -17.57 -7.94 -22.91
CA ASP A 47 -16.22 -7.51 -23.25
C ASP A 47 -15.37 -7.25 -22.00
N ILE A 48 -14.16 -7.82 -21.99
CA ILE A 48 -13.23 -7.73 -20.86
C ILE A 48 -12.77 -6.29 -20.64
N GLN A 49 -12.55 -5.52 -21.71
CA GLN A 49 -12.07 -4.13 -21.59
C GLN A 49 -13.16 -3.24 -21.00
N GLN A 50 -14.42 -3.45 -21.36
CA GLN A 50 -15.57 -2.75 -20.78
C GLN A 50 -15.71 -3.04 -19.28
N ARG A 51 -15.66 -4.32 -18.85
CA ARG A 51 -15.71 -4.66 -17.41
C ARG A 51 -14.55 -4.07 -16.63
N MET A 52 -13.34 -4.15 -17.19
CA MET A 52 -12.14 -3.62 -16.57
C MET A 52 -12.19 -2.09 -16.44
N LEU A 53 -12.64 -1.39 -17.49
CA LEU A 53 -12.82 0.06 -17.49
C LEU A 53 -13.87 0.46 -16.45
N ALA A 54 -15.02 -0.20 -16.43
CA ALA A 54 -16.07 0.06 -15.46
C ALA A 54 -15.58 -0.13 -14.02
N ALA A 55 -14.94 -1.26 -13.71
CA ALA A 55 -14.37 -1.50 -12.39
C ALA A 55 -13.33 -0.43 -12.01
N ARG A 56 -12.51 0.02 -12.95
CA ARG A 56 -11.53 1.09 -12.72
C ARG A 56 -12.19 2.43 -12.41
N VAL A 57 -13.29 2.76 -13.07
CA VAL A 57 -14.06 3.98 -12.77
C VAL A 57 -14.55 3.97 -11.32
N PHE A 58 -15.04 2.84 -10.83
CA PHE A 58 -15.45 2.70 -9.43
C PHE A 58 -14.27 2.67 -8.43
N CYS A 59 -13.00 2.74 -8.86
CA CYS A 59 -11.91 3.09 -7.95
C CYS A 59 -11.92 4.58 -7.59
N ASP A 60 -12.36 5.44 -8.52
CA ASP A 60 -12.36 6.89 -8.37
C ASP A 60 -13.73 7.43 -7.97
N VAL A 61 -14.79 6.72 -8.32
CA VAL A 61 -16.17 7.05 -7.97
C VAL A 61 -16.65 6.16 -6.83
N GLN A 62 -17.13 6.79 -5.76
CA GLN A 62 -17.80 6.09 -4.67
C GLN A 62 -19.30 5.98 -4.95
N ASP A 63 -19.76 4.77 -5.27
CA ASP A 63 -21.18 4.47 -5.57
C ASP A 63 -21.53 3.05 -5.13
N ASP A 64 -22.31 2.97 -4.04
CA ASP A 64 -22.72 1.70 -3.43
C ASP A 64 -23.52 0.80 -4.39
N ARG A 65 -24.15 1.37 -5.43
CA ARG A 65 -24.90 0.60 -6.44
C ARG A 65 -24.01 -0.37 -7.22
N ALA A 66 -22.70 -0.12 -7.28
CA ALA A 66 -21.74 -0.97 -7.98
C ALA A 66 -21.28 -2.18 -7.15
N ILE A 67 -21.45 -2.16 -5.83
CA ILE A 67 -20.89 -3.18 -4.92
C ILE A 67 -21.30 -4.62 -5.32
N PRO A 68 -22.58 -4.93 -5.62
CA PRO A 68 -22.97 -6.31 -5.98
C PRO A 68 -22.26 -6.83 -7.23
N GLN A 69 -22.12 -5.99 -8.26
CA GLN A 69 -21.43 -6.34 -9.50
C GLN A 69 -19.92 -6.42 -9.27
N LEU A 70 -19.32 -5.51 -8.50
CA LEU A 70 -17.91 -5.56 -8.15
C LEU A 70 -17.56 -6.84 -7.37
N ILE A 71 -18.43 -7.28 -6.45
CA ILE A 71 -18.30 -8.58 -5.78
C ILE A 71 -18.31 -9.73 -6.80
N THR A 72 -19.21 -9.67 -7.78
CA THR A 72 -19.29 -10.67 -8.86
C THR A 72 -17.98 -10.72 -9.68
N LEU A 73 -17.39 -9.55 -9.98
CA LEU A 73 -16.13 -9.43 -10.72
C LEU A 73 -14.91 -9.96 -9.98
N LEU A 74 -14.98 -10.19 -8.66
CA LEU A 74 -13.94 -10.95 -7.96
C LEU A 74 -13.79 -12.37 -8.52
N SER A 75 -14.80 -12.89 -9.23
CA SER A 75 -14.75 -14.21 -9.87
C SER A 75 -14.49 -14.17 -11.36
N ASP A 76 -14.11 -13.01 -11.91
CA ASP A 76 -13.84 -12.87 -13.34
C ASP A 76 -12.69 -13.78 -13.81
N PRO A 77 -12.79 -14.42 -15.00
CA PRO A 77 -11.71 -15.22 -15.56
C PRO A 77 -10.40 -14.42 -15.74
N CYS A 78 -10.50 -13.13 -16.05
CA CYS A 78 -9.36 -12.24 -16.26
C CYS A 78 -8.81 -11.71 -14.93
N PRO A 79 -7.55 -11.97 -14.56
CA PRO A 79 -6.96 -11.45 -13.34
C PRO A 79 -6.94 -9.92 -13.26
N LEU A 80 -6.83 -9.22 -14.40
CA LEU A 80 -6.85 -7.75 -14.42
C LEU A 80 -8.20 -7.19 -13.97
N VAL A 81 -9.31 -7.83 -14.38
CA VAL A 81 -10.65 -7.45 -13.93
C VAL A 81 -10.80 -7.70 -12.43
N ARG A 82 -10.31 -8.85 -11.93
CA ARG A 82 -10.33 -9.17 -10.49
C ARG A 82 -9.51 -8.17 -9.66
N VAL A 83 -8.34 -7.76 -10.15
CA VAL A 83 -7.52 -6.71 -9.53
C VAL A 83 -8.34 -5.41 -9.45
N SER A 84 -8.91 -4.95 -10.57
CA SER A 84 -9.72 -3.73 -10.59
C SER A 84 -10.91 -3.81 -9.64
N ALA A 85 -11.60 -4.95 -9.59
CA ALA A 85 -12.72 -5.18 -8.69
C ALA A 85 -12.30 -5.10 -7.21
N ALA A 86 -11.19 -5.74 -6.84
CA ALA A 86 -10.66 -5.66 -5.48
C ALA A 86 -10.30 -4.21 -5.08
N TYR A 87 -9.62 -3.47 -5.97
CA TYR A 87 -9.32 -2.06 -5.71
C TYR A 87 -10.58 -1.19 -5.62
N ALA A 88 -11.56 -1.40 -6.49
CA ALA A 88 -12.83 -0.67 -6.45
C ALA A 88 -13.58 -0.93 -5.13
N LEU A 89 -13.66 -2.18 -4.68
CA LEU A 89 -14.24 -2.54 -3.37
C LEU A 89 -13.45 -1.96 -2.20
N GLY A 90 -12.12 -1.85 -2.31
CA GLY A 90 -11.32 -1.18 -1.29
C GLY A 90 -11.53 0.34 -1.25
N ARG A 91 -11.95 0.96 -2.35
CA ARG A 91 -12.33 2.39 -2.43
C ARG A 91 -13.81 2.63 -2.07
N ASN A 92 -14.63 1.58 -2.15
CA ASN A 92 -16.04 1.51 -1.79
C ASN A 92 -16.23 0.45 -0.69
N PRO A 93 -15.64 0.67 0.51
CA PRO A 93 -15.64 -0.34 1.56
C PRO A 93 -17.07 -0.69 1.97
N SER A 94 -17.40 -1.98 1.91
CA SER A 94 -18.72 -2.50 2.28
C SER A 94 -18.58 -3.79 3.09
N PRO A 95 -19.32 -3.93 4.21
CA PRO A 95 -19.35 -5.18 4.98
C PRO A 95 -19.77 -6.39 4.15
N ASP A 96 -20.56 -6.20 3.10
CA ASP A 96 -21.04 -7.28 2.21
C ASP A 96 -19.91 -7.82 1.31
N ALA A 97 -18.85 -7.03 1.09
CA ALA A 97 -17.71 -7.42 0.26
C ALA A 97 -16.64 -8.21 1.01
N VAL A 98 -16.66 -8.21 2.35
CA VAL A 98 -15.59 -8.76 3.19
C VAL A 98 -15.43 -10.28 3.00
N GLU A 99 -16.52 -11.06 3.11
CA GLU A 99 -16.45 -12.52 2.91
C GLU A 99 -16.08 -12.88 1.46
N PRO A 100 -16.67 -12.27 0.40
CA PRO A 100 -16.23 -12.50 -0.98
C PRO A 100 -14.75 -12.19 -1.22
N LEU A 101 -14.21 -11.12 -0.61
CA LEU A 101 -12.80 -10.77 -0.69
C LEU A 101 -11.93 -11.85 -0.02
N ILE A 102 -12.29 -12.27 1.20
CA ILE A 102 -11.58 -13.34 1.94
C ILE A 102 -11.59 -14.65 1.13
N ASP A 103 -12.75 -15.05 0.60
CA ASP A 103 -12.87 -16.27 -0.19
C ASP A 103 -12.04 -16.21 -1.48
N ARG A 104 -12.05 -15.05 -2.16
CA ARG A 104 -11.21 -14.87 -3.34
C ARG A 104 -9.73 -14.89 -2.99
N TYR A 105 -9.30 -14.28 -1.88
CA TYR A 105 -7.90 -14.30 -1.44
C TYR A 105 -7.37 -15.74 -1.29
N ARG A 106 -8.17 -16.62 -0.66
CA ARG A 106 -7.81 -18.03 -0.43
C ARG A 106 -7.68 -18.85 -1.72
N GLN A 107 -8.35 -18.44 -2.78
CA GLN A 107 -8.44 -19.20 -4.03
C GLN A 107 -7.56 -18.62 -5.15
N ASP A 108 -7.22 -17.34 -5.10
CA ASP A 108 -6.53 -16.67 -6.20
C ASP A 108 -5.03 -16.98 -6.21
N TRP A 109 -4.56 -17.55 -7.31
CA TRP A 109 -3.14 -17.82 -7.51
C TRP A 109 -2.34 -16.53 -7.81
N ASN A 110 -3.00 -15.47 -8.30
CA ASN A 110 -2.32 -14.27 -8.76
C ASN A 110 -2.01 -13.32 -7.60
N GLY A 111 -0.71 -13.09 -7.36
CA GLY A 111 -0.25 -12.23 -6.27
C GLY A 111 -0.69 -10.77 -6.39
N TYR A 112 -0.92 -10.24 -7.60
CA TYR A 112 -1.45 -8.88 -7.77
C TYR A 112 -2.91 -8.77 -7.35
N VAL A 113 -3.71 -9.83 -7.60
CA VAL A 113 -5.10 -9.90 -7.12
C VAL A 113 -5.10 -9.98 -5.60
N ARG A 114 -4.35 -10.92 -5.00
CA ARG A 114 -4.26 -11.05 -3.53
C ARG A 114 -3.78 -9.76 -2.85
N LYS A 115 -2.83 -9.05 -3.47
CA LYS A 115 -2.37 -7.73 -2.99
C LYS A 115 -3.52 -6.71 -2.96
N GLY A 116 -4.29 -6.60 -4.03
CA GLY A 116 -5.45 -5.70 -4.10
C GLY A 116 -6.51 -6.08 -3.07
N ILE A 117 -6.73 -7.37 -2.84
CA ILE A 117 -7.67 -7.87 -1.85
C ILE A 117 -7.23 -7.51 -0.42
N VAL A 118 -5.98 -7.78 -0.06
CA VAL A 118 -5.43 -7.45 1.26
C VAL A 118 -5.59 -5.97 1.56
N TRP A 119 -5.27 -5.11 0.58
CA TRP A 119 -5.49 -3.67 0.69
C TRP A 119 -6.97 -3.31 0.88
N ALA A 120 -7.88 -3.94 0.13
CA ALA A 120 -9.31 -3.72 0.26
C ALA A 120 -9.86 -4.15 1.62
N LEU A 121 -9.41 -5.29 2.14
CA LEU A 121 -9.76 -5.80 3.46
C LEU A 121 -9.33 -4.86 4.58
N GLY A 122 -8.15 -4.24 4.47
CA GLY A 122 -7.68 -3.18 5.38
C GLY A 122 -8.63 -1.97 5.38
N ASN A 123 -9.00 -1.49 4.20
CA ASN A 123 -9.89 -0.33 4.07
C ASN A 123 -11.32 -0.61 4.53
N CYS A 124 -11.80 -1.85 4.39
CA CYS A 124 -13.11 -2.26 4.92
C CYS A 124 -13.18 -2.13 6.44
N ARG A 125 -12.03 -2.24 7.13
CA ARG A 125 -11.92 -2.20 8.59
C ARG A 125 -12.97 -3.10 9.24
N ASP A 126 -13.04 -4.34 8.75
CA ASP A 126 -13.92 -5.34 9.32
C ASP A 126 -13.10 -6.37 10.07
N ARG A 127 -13.55 -6.73 11.28
CA ARG A 127 -12.85 -7.69 12.13
C ARG A 127 -12.67 -9.04 11.45
N ARG A 128 -13.60 -9.46 10.58
CA ARG A 128 -13.54 -10.73 9.85
C ARG A 128 -12.27 -10.86 8.99
N SER A 129 -11.67 -9.73 8.58
CA SER A 129 -10.43 -9.68 7.80
C SER A 129 -9.17 -10.05 8.59
N LEU A 130 -9.21 -10.03 9.94
CA LEU A 130 -8.02 -10.07 10.78
C LEU A 130 -7.15 -11.30 10.52
N ASP A 131 -7.75 -12.49 10.55
CA ASP A 131 -7.02 -13.74 10.38
C ASP A 131 -6.39 -13.84 8.99
N THR A 132 -7.10 -13.39 7.96
CA THR A 132 -6.61 -13.35 6.58
C THR A 132 -5.44 -12.40 6.42
N LEU A 133 -5.48 -11.22 7.05
CA LEU A 133 -4.37 -10.26 7.01
C LEU A 133 -3.14 -10.77 7.79
N ILE A 134 -3.34 -11.46 8.92
CA ILE A 134 -2.27 -12.11 9.68
C ILE A 134 -1.63 -13.25 8.86
N GLU A 135 -2.45 -14.07 8.20
CA GLU A 135 -1.95 -15.14 7.32
C GLU A 135 -1.15 -14.55 6.16
N ALA A 136 -1.69 -13.53 5.49
CA ALA A 136 -1.04 -12.83 4.38
C ALA A 136 0.32 -12.27 4.77
N LEU A 137 0.46 -11.68 5.95
CA LEU A 137 1.74 -11.19 6.46
C LEU A 137 2.76 -12.31 6.69
N LYS A 138 2.33 -13.55 6.99
CA LYS A 138 3.23 -14.64 7.35
C LYS A 138 3.70 -15.47 6.15
N THR A 139 2.81 -15.73 5.19
CA THR A 139 3.02 -16.83 4.23
C THR A 139 3.02 -16.41 2.76
N ASP A 140 2.59 -15.19 2.42
CA ASP A 140 2.46 -14.76 1.03
C ASP A 140 3.77 -14.20 0.45
N ILE A 141 3.76 -13.84 -0.83
CA ILE A 141 4.86 -13.15 -1.52
C ILE A 141 5.07 -11.75 -0.93
N SER A 142 6.29 -11.23 -1.07
CA SER A 142 6.71 -9.98 -0.42
C SER A 142 5.79 -8.79 -0.72
N ALA A 143 5.28 -8.70 -1.96
CA ALA A 143 4.34 -7.65 -2.34
C ALA A 143 3.03 -7.70 -1.54
N VAL A 144 2.52 -8.88 -1.21
CA VAL A 144 1.28 -9.04 -0.43
C VAL A 144 1.56 -8.83 1.05
N ARG A 145 2.66 -9.40 1.58
CA ARG A 145 3.08 -9.23 2.98
C ARG A 145 3.24 -7.76 3.36
N LEU A 146 3.82 -6.96 2.47
CA LEU A 146 3.96 -5.51 2.66
C LEU A 146 2.60 -4.84 2.92
N TRP A 147 1.62 -5.07 2.05
CA TRP A 147 0.28 -4.48 2.21
C TRP A 147 -0.49 -5.08 3.38
N ALA A 148 -0.21 -6.33 3.77
CA ALA A 148 -0.81 -6.96 4.94
C ALA A 148 -0.41 -6.24 6.23
N ALA A 149 0.88 -5.88 6.37
CA ALA A 149 1.35 -5.08 7.51
C ALA A 149 0.61 -3.75 7.61
N SER A 150 0.56 -2.96 6.52
CA SER A 150 -0.17 -1.68 6.52
C SER A 150 -1.67 -1.85 6.80
N SER A 151 -2.28 -2.92 6.28
CA SER A 151 -3.71 -3.18 6.47
C SER A 151 -4.04 -3.53 7.92
N LEU A 152 -3.16 -4.27 8.61
CA LEU A 152 -3.30 -4.53 10.05
C LEU A 152 -3.25 -3.24 10.88
N ALA A 153 -2.39 -2.28 10.51
CA ALA A 153 -2.37 -0.98 11.17
C ALA A 153 -3.70 -0.21 11.02
N GLN A 154 -4.38 -0.32 9.87
CA GLN A 154 -5.69 0.32 9.66
C GLN A 154 -6.79 -0.28 10.55
N MET A 155 -6.62 -1.53 10.98
CA MET A 155 -7.54 -2.21 11.90
C MET A 155 -7.45 -1.70 13.35
N ALA A 156 -6.50 -0.82 13.67
CA ALA A 156 -6.35 -0.22 15.01
C ALA A 156 -7.68 0.34 15.56
N THR A 157 -8.52 0.85 14.67
CA THR A 157 -9.81 1.48 15.01
C THR A 157 -10.90 0.49 15.48
N LEU A 158 -10.67 -0.83 15.35
CA LEU A 158 -11.66 -1.87 15.69
C LEU A 158 -11.59 -2.35 17.14
N GLY A 159 -10.71 -1.76 17.93
CA GLY A 159 -10.62 -1.96 19.36
C GLY A 159 -9.48 -2.87 19.79
N TYR A 160 -9.28 -2.89 21.11
CA TYR A 160 -8.11 -3.45 21.77
C TYR A 160 -7.81 -4.92 21.42
N GLU A 161 -8.85 -5.76 21.30
CA GLU A 161 -8.67 -7.19 21.01
C GLU A 161 -8.02 -7.43 19.65
N VAL A 162 -8.40 -6.64 18.64
CA VAL A 162 -7.84 -6.72 17.28
C VAL A 162 -6.38 -6.29 17.28
N VAL A 163 -6.08 -5.20 18.00
CA VAL A 163 -4.71 -4.70 18.15
C VAL A 163 -3.81 -5.74 18.82
N VAL A 164 -4.26 -6.33 19.93
CA VAL A 164 -3.52 -7.37 20.66
C VAL A 164 -3.21 -8.58 19.79
N ALA A 165 -4.12 -8.96 18.88
CA ALA A 165 -3.92 -10.06 17.96
C ALA A 165 -2.97 -9.71 16.78
N ALA A 166 -2.97 -8.45 16.34
CA ALA A 166 -2.16 -7.99 15.20
C ALA A 166 -0.69 -7.73 15.57
N VAL A 167 -0.41 -7.32 16.81
CA VAL A 167 0.95 -6.94 17.25
C VAL A 167 1.96 -8.10 17.17
N PRO A 168 1.70 -9.33 17.69
CA PRO A 168 2.71 -10.39 17.67
C PRO A 168 3.16 -10.82 16.25
N PRO A 169 2.26 -10.99 15.25
CA PRO A 169 2.66 -11.21 13.87
C PRO A 169 3.52 -10.08 13.27
N LEU A 170 3.23 -8.82 13.61
CA LEU A 170 4.02 -7.67 13.15
C LEU A 170 5.42 -7.66 13.78
N ILE A 171 5.53 -8.00 15.07
CA ILE A 171 6.84 -8.16 15.73
C ILE A 171 7.67 -9.27 15.07
N GLU A 172 7.05 -10.41 14.77
CA GLU A 172 7.75 -11.52 14.11
C GLU A 172 8.25 -11.12 12.72
N ALA A 173 7.42 -10.43 11.94
CA ALA A 173 7.80 -9.92 10.62
C ALA A 173 8.88 -8.83 10.71
N LEU A 174 8.80 -7.91 11.68
CA LEU A 174 9.84 -6.91 11.95
C LEU A 174 11.20 -7.56 12.23
N ARG A 175 11.23 -8.67 12.98
CA ARG A 175 12.49 -9.33 13.34
C ARG A 175 13.09 -10.20 12.23
N ARG A 176 12.24 -10.76 11.36
CA ARG A 176 12.66 -11.92 10.53
C ARG A 176 12.33 -11.82 9.06
N ASP A 177 11.52 -10.85 8.61
CA ASP A 177 11.20 -10.78 7.19
C ASP A 177 12.49 -10.49 6.39
N PRO A 178 12.80 -11.28 5.34
CA PRO A 178 14.00 -11.07 4.55
C PRO A 178 14.00 -9.74 3.77
N VAL A 179 12.86 -9.08 3.63
CA VAL A 179 12.72 -7.83 2.90
C VAL A 179 12.66 -6.65 3.88
N ALA A 180 13.67 -5.80 3.83
CA ALA A 180 13.76 -4.59 4.67
C ALA A 180 12.49 -3.72 4.59
N ALA A 181 11.92 -3.52 3.40
CA ALA A 181 10.68 -2.75 3.25
C ALA A 181 9.49 -3.31 4.04
N ILE A 182 9.42 -4.64 4.26
CA ILE A 182 8.38 -5.25 5.09
C ILE A 182 8.69 -5.00 6.56
N ARG A 183 9.95 -5.17 6.99
CA ARG A 183 10.38 -4.88 8.36
C ARG A 183 10.10 -3.41 8.73
N SER A 184 10.50 -2.46 7.88
CA SER A 184 10.26 -1.02 8.08
C SER A 184 8.75 -0.71 8.18
N ASN A 185 7.95 -1.30 7.30
CA ASN A 185 6.50 -1.11 7.35
C ASN A 185 5.85 -1.78 8.58
N CYS A 186 6.42 -2.87 9.11
CA CYS A 186 6.00 -3.46 10.38
C CYS A 186 6.36 -2.56 11.57
N ALA A 187 7.53 -1.93 11.57
CA ALA A 187 7.91 -0.94 12.58
C ALA A 187 6.91 0.22 12.60
N TRP A 188 6.62 0.81 11.44
CA TRP A 188 5.60 1.85 11.28
C TRP A 188 4.22 1.39 11.79
N SER A 189 3.80 0.19 11.40
CA SER A 189 2.50 -0.38 11.80
C SER A 189 2.39 -0.59 13.31
N LEU A 190 3.47 -1.04 13.97
CA LEU A 190 3.53 -1.14 15.43
C LEU A 190 3.42 0.24 16.09
N GLY A 191 4.06 1.27 15.53
CA GLY A 191 3.93 2.65 16.01
C GLY A 191 2.50 3.21 15.89
N GLU A 192 1.76 2.84 14.84
CA GLU A 192 0.33 3.18 14.72
C GLU A 192 -0.52 2.45 15.76
N LEU A 193 -0.29 1.16 15.95
CA LEU A 193 -1.08 0.33 16.87
C LEU A 193 -0.83 0.66 18.34
N CYS A 194 0.42 0.94 18.72
CA CYS A 194 0.80 1.13 20.11
C CYS A 194 0.38 2.48 20.70
N ARG A 195 0.04 3.48 19.86
CA ARG A 195 -0.35 4.83 20.33
C ARG A 195 -1.54 4.81 21.29
N GLU A 196 -2.53 3.99 20.98
CA GLU A 196 -3.79 3.92 21.71
C GLU A 196 -3.84 2.70 22.66
N MET A 197 -2.72 1.98 22.82
CA MET A 197 -2.66 0.79 23.65
C MET A 197 -2.38 1.14 25.12
N PRO A 198 -3.09 0.52 26.08
CA PRO A 198 -2.68 0.56 27.47
C PRO A 198 -1.35 -0.17 27.65
N SER A 199 -0.53 0.31 28.59
CA SER A 199 0.71 -0.36 28.96
C SER A 199 0.42 -1.77 29.48
N ASN A 200 0.81 -2.77 28.71
CA ASN A 200 0.65 -4.19 28.99
C ASN A 200 1.84 -4.96 28.39
N VAL A 201 1.85 -6.28 28.54
CA VAL A 201 2.96 -7.11 28.04
C VAL A 201 3.13 -7.01 26.51
N VAL A 202 2.04 -6.93 25.75
CA VAL A 202 2.04 -6.87 24.28
C VAL A 202 2.63 -5.55 23.80
N TYR A 203 2.20 -4.44 24.40
CA TYR A 203 2.76 -3.11 24.18
C TYR A 203 4.24 -3.10 24.56
N ALA A 204 4.61 -3.64 25.73
CA ALA A 204 6.00 -3.67 26.17
C ALA A 204 6.89 -4.42 25.17
N THR A 205 6.44 -5.59 24.69
CA THR A 205 7.17 -6.38 23.68
C THR A 205 7.25 -5.67 22.33
N ALA A 206 6.23 -4.89 21.95
CA ALA A 206 6.28 -4.08 20.73
C ALA A 206 7.34 -2.98 20.82
N ILE A 207 7.42 -2.28 21.95
CA ILE A 207 8.48 -1.29 22.19
C ILE A 207 9.85 -1.95 22.20
N ASP A 208 10.01 -3.11 22.84
CA ASP A 208 11.29 -3.82 22.87
C ASP A 208 11.72 -4.23 21.45
N ALA A 209 10.78 -4.67 20.61
CA ALA A 209 11.05 -5.01 19.21
C ALA A 209 11.42 -3.78 18.37
N LEU A 210 10.81 -2.61 18.63
CA LEU A 210 11.20 -1.35 17.97
C LEU A 210 12.59 -0.88 18.42
N ILE A 211 12.94 -1.05 19.70
CA ILE A 211 14.28 -0.75 20.23
C ILE A 211 15.32 -1.66 19.56
N GLU A 212 15.06 -2.97 19.51
CA GLU A 212 15.91 -3.96 18.84
C GLU A 212 16.10 -3.61 17.36
N ALA A 213 15.03 -3.31 16.63
CA ALA A 213 15.11 -2.92 15.23
C ALA A 213 15.90 -1.62 15.02
N PHE A 214 15.74 -0.63 15.89
CA PHE A 214 16.50 0.62 15.81
C PHE A 214 18.00 0.42 16.08
N ALA A 215 18.35 -0.44 17.04
CA ALA A 215 19.74 -0.66 17.42
C ALA A 215 20.48 -1.64 16.50
N GLU A 216 19.80 -2.66 15.98
CA GLU A 216 20.45 -3.85 15.41
C GLU A 216 20.07 -4.16 13.95
N ASP A 217 19.00 -3.57 13.38
CA ASP A 217 18.63 -3.88 11.99
C ASP A 217 19.72 -3.41 11.02
N GLU A 218 20.07 -4.27 10.07
CA GLU A 218 21.08 -4.00 9.04
C GLU A 218 20.70 -2.83 8.13
N ASP A 219 19.41 -2.64 7.87
CA ASP A 219 18.89 -1.65 6.94
C ASP A 219 18.60 -0.33 7.63
N SER A 220 19.16 0.76 7.10
CA SER A 220 18.98 2.09 7.71
C SER A 220 17.55 2.60 7.65
N GLY A 221 16.77 2.21 6.63
CA GLY A 221 15.36 2.57 6.53
C GLY A 221 14.53 1.93 7.63
N VAL A 222 14.82 0.68 7.97
CA VAL A 222 14.17 -0.01 9.11
C VAL A 222 14.52 0.68 10.43
N ARG A 223 15.79 1.03 10.65
CA ARG A 223 16.21 1.76 11.85
C ARG A 223 15.49 3.11 11.99
N GLU A 224 15.44 3.89 10.92
CA GLU A 224 14.76 5.20 10.90
C GLU A 224 13.25 5.08 11.16
N ASP A 225 12.57 4.11 10.54
CA ASP A 225 11.14 3.91 10.78
C ASP A 225 10.85 3.40 12.20
N ALA A 226 11.72 2.57 12.77
CA ALA A 226 11.62 2.14 14.16
C ALA A 226 11.79 3.31 15.13
N LYS A 227 12.81 4.16 14.91
CA LYS A 227 13.02 5.40 15.65
C LYS A 227 11.82 6.34 15.54
N ALA A 228 11.34 6.62 14.33
CA ALA A 228 10.19 7.48 14.09
C ALA A 228 8.94 6.95 14.81
N SER A 229 8.74 5.62 14.80
CA SER A 229 7.65 4.97 15.51
C SER A 229 7.76 5.13 17.03
N MET A 230 8.96 4.95 17.61
CA MET A 230 9.19 5.17 19.04
C MET A 230 8.99 6.63 19.46
N LEU A 231 9.49 7.59 18.68
CA LEU A 231 9.24 9.03 18.91
C LEU A 231 7.74 9.33 18.90
N LYS A 232 7.01 8.71 17.96
CA LYS A 232 5.56 8.89 17.83
C LYS A 232 4.76 8.27 18.97
N VAL A 233 5.19 7.12 19.50
CA VAL A 233 4.55 6.46 20.65
C VAL A 233 4.89 7.19 21.96
N GLY A 234 6.12 7.70 22.09
CA GLY A 234 6.56 8.47 23.26
C GLY A 234 6.88 7.62 24.49
N ASP A 235 7.20 6.33 24.31
CA ASP A 235 7.62 5.46 25.41
C ASP A 235 9.01 5.89 25.94
N ALA A 236 9.11 6.12 27.25
CA ALA A 236 10.34 6.58 27.88
C ALA A 236 11.55 5.67 27.61
N ARG A 237 11.35 4.36 27.48
CA ARG A 237 12.45 3.41 27.20
C ARG A 237 13.01 3.62 25.80
N GLY A 238 12.12 3.77 24.81
CA GLY A 238 12.52 4.04 23.42
C GLY A 238 13.23 5.39 23.29
N LEU A 239 12.69 6.44 23.92
CA LEU A 239 13.30 7.77 23.93
C LEU A 239 14.71 7.77 24.54
N GLN A 240 14.90 7.05 25.64
CA GLN A 240 16.21 6.94 26.29
C GLN A 240 17.25 6.24 25.39
N VAL A 241 16.85 5.18 24.68
CA VAL A 241 17.75 4.47 23.76
C VAL A 241 18.13 5.35 22.57
N ILE A 242 17.17 6.10 22.03
CA ILE A 242 17.44 7.07 20.94
C ILE A 242 18.49 8.07 21.39
N GLU A 243 18.31 8.70 22.56
CA GLU A 243 19.28 9.67 23.08
C GLU A 243 20.68 9.07 23.28
N THR A 244 20.77 7.85 23.81
CA THR A 244 22.06 7.19 24.05
C THR A 244 22.80 6.89 22.74
N LEU A 245 22.14 6.24 21.78
CA LEU A 245 22.78 5.85 20.52
C LEU A 245 23.12 7.07 19.65
N GLU A 246 22.26 8.08 19.64
CA GLU A 246 22.57 9.35 19.00
C GLU A 246 23.67 10.15 19.71
N GLN A 247 24.05 9.83 20.94
CA GLN A 247 25.25 10.44 21.55
C GLN A 247 26.51 9.66 21.17
N GLU A 248 26.42 8.33 21.10
CA GLU A 248 27.54 7.45 20.73
C GLU A 248 27.99 7.62 19.27
N ASP A 249 27.07 7.85 18.33
CA ASP A 249 27.39 8.08 16.91
C ASP A 249 28.15 9.40 16.63
N TRP A 250 28.27 10.29 17.61
CA TRP A 250 28.96 11.60 17.49
C TRP A 250 30.37 11.61 18.07
N PHE A 251 30.83 10.49 18.64
CA PHE A 251 32.17 10.32 19.22
C PHE A 251 32.99 9.25 18.48
#